data_AF-A0A448ZWZ0-F1
#
_entry.id   AF-A0A448ZWZ0-F1
#
_cell.length_a   1.000
_cell.length_b   1.000
_cell.length_c   1.000
_cell.angle_alpha   90.00
_cell.angle_beta   90.00
_cell.angle_gamma   90.00
#
_symmetry.space_group_name_H-M   'P 1'
#
loop_
_entity.id
_entity.type
_entity.pdbx_description
1 polymer ?
#
loop_
_entity_poly.entity_id
_entity_poly.type
_entity_poly.pdbx_seq_one_letter_code
_entity_poly.pdbx_strand_id
1 'polypeptide(L)'
;MENKIKKYFLTFNILINILFLASLIFIAIYIIIVNNYNSRLKEIWPHHIYLKKMQNWKDIYIISFILIYLSFFIIWITQFIILLRNKNNLVKSFFAIFYWKQLILIADTSKKNKTNFIIVSISLFICLLSIIISSVFNLISDFIHLPFIIYSIYLITIFLIYIPLCITTKK
;
A
#
# COMPACT_ATOMS: atom_id res chain seq x y z
N MET A 1 4.68 11.75 25.67
CA MET A 1 5.25 11.37 24.35
C MET A 1 4.62 10.09 23.81
N GLU A 2 4.58 9.01 24.61
CA GLU A 2 4.00 7.72 24.21
C GLU A 2 2.54 7.79 23.73
N ASN A 3 1.68 8.54 24.41
CA ASN A 3 0.28 8.73 23.99
C ASN A 3 0.13 9.41 22.62
N LYS A 4 1.04 10.30 22.23
CA LYS A 4 1.02 10.92 20.89
C LYS A 4 1.42 9.89 19.83
N ILE A 5 2.45 9.09 20.07
CA ILE A 5 2.92 8.02 19.17
C ILE A 5 1.81 6.99 18.93
N LYS A 6 1.12 6.57 20.00
CA LYS A 6 -0.02 5.64 19.90
C LYS A 6 -1.18 6.21 19.04
N LYS A 7 -1.46 7.51 19.15
CA LYS A 7 -2.46 8.17 18.28
C LYS A 7 -2.01 8.21 16.82
N TYR A 8 -0.76 8.58 16.54
CA TYR A 8 -0.23 8.55 15.17
C TYR A 8 -0.27 7.14 14.57
N PHE A 9 0.10 6.14 15.37
CA PHE A 9 0.02 4.74 14.96
C PHE A 9 -1.41 4.32 14.59
N LEU A 10 -2.40 4.71 15.40
CA LEU A 10 -3.80 4.46 15.11
C LEU A 10 -4.24 5.18 13.83
N THR A 11 -3.95 6.47 13.69
CA THR A 11 -4.31 7.25 12.49
C THR A 11 -3.71 6.62 11.22
N PHE A 12 -2.44 6.21 11.27
CA PHE A 12 -1.79 5.50 10.17
C PHE A 12 -2.54 4.22 9.80
N ASN A 13 -2.84 3.37 10.80
CA ASN A 13 -3.54 2.11 10.58
C ASN A 13 -4.97 2.31 10.07
N ILE A 14 -5.68 3.35 10.49
CA ILE A 14 -7.00 3.67 9.95
C ILE A 14 -6.87 4.06 8.48
N LEU A 15 -5.94 4.98 8.17
CA LEU A 15 -5.85 5.54 6.83
C LEU A 15 -5.34 4.51 5.81
N ILE A 16 -4.39 3.65 6.20
CA ILE A 16 -3.94 2.56 5.32
C ILE A 16 -5.07 1.54 5.05
N ASN A 17 -5.93 1.25 6.02
CA ASN A 17 -7.09 0.38 5.80
C ASN A 17 -8.15 1.04 4.89
N ILE A 18 -8.40 2.34 5.06
CA ILE A 18 -9.28 3.09 4.14
C ILE A 18 -8.73 3.03 2.71
N LEU A 19 -7.42 3.22 2.54
CA LEU A 19 -6.78 3.14 1.23
C LEU A 19 -6.84 1.73 0.63
N PHE A 20 -6.65 0.70 1.47
CA PHE A 20 -6.80 -0.70 1.04
C PHE A 20 -8.22 -0.96 0.54
N LEU A 21 -9.25 -0.56 1.30
CA LEU A 21 -10.65 -0.70 0.88
C LEU A 21 -10.96 0.10 -0.38
N ALA A 22 -10.46 1.33 -0.49
CA ALA A 22 -10.60 2.12 -1.69
C ALA A 22 -9.98 1.41 -2.90
N SER A 23 -8.76 0.86 -2.77
CA SER A 23 -8.10 0.12 -3.85
C SER A 23 -8.90 -1.11 -4.31
N LEU A 24 -9.59 -1.81 -3.41
CA LEU A 24 -10.49 -2.92 -3.77
C LEU A 24 -11.67 -2.46 -4.63
N ILE A 25 -12.32 -1.36 -4.22
CA ILE A 25 -13.43 -0.78 -4.97
C ILE A 25 -12.97 -0.34 -6.37
N PHE A 26 -11.79 0.28 -6.46
CA PHE A 26 -11.25 0.74 -7.73
C PHE A 26 -10.95 -0.38 -8.72
N ILE A 27 -10.57 -1.57 -8.25
CA ILE A 27 -10.41 -2.74 -9.14
C ILE A 27 -11.74 -3.16 -9.73
N ALA A 28 -12.80 -3.22 -8.93
CA ALA A 28 -14.12 -3.58 -9.41
C ALA A 28 -14.61 -2.58 -10.48
N ILE A 29 -14.50 -1.28 -10.18
CA ILE A 29 -14.84 -0.20 -11.13
C ILE A 29 -14.01 -0.33 -12.41
N TYR A 30 -12.71 -0.56 -12.29
CA TYR A 30 -11.80 -0.71 -13.42
C TYR A 30 -12.20 -1.90 -14.32
N ILE A 31 -12.45 -3.08 -13.73
CA ILE A 31 -12.86 -4.27 -14.49
C ILE A 31 -14.14 -4.00 -15.27
N ILE A 32 -15.11 -3.32 -14.66
CA ILE A 32 -16.37 -2.95 -15.31
C ILE A 32 -16.13 -2.02 -16.50
N ILE A 33 -15.33 -0.96 -16.31
CA ILE A 33 -15.02 0.02 -17.37
C ILE A 33 -14.30 -0.67 -18.54
N VAL A 34 -13.28 -1.47 -18.26
CA VAL A 34 -12.49 -2.16 -19.29
C VAL A 34 -13.32 -3.18 -20.05
N ASN A 35 -14.18 -3.94 -19.36
CA ASN A 35 -15.05 -4.90 -20.03
C ASN A 35 -16.06 -4.20 -20.96
N ASN A 36 -16.69 -3.12 -20.51
CA ASN A 36 -17.64 -2.34 -21.31
C ASN A 36 -16.95 -1.64 -22.52
N TYR A 37 -15.73 -1.18 -22.33
CA TYR A 37 -14.95 -0.59 -23.41
C TYR A 37 -14.54 -1.65 -24.45
N ASN A 38 -14.05 -2.81 -24.00
CA ASN A 38 -13.66 -3.91 -24.88
C ASN A 38 -14.85 -4.50 -25.65
N SER A 39 -16.05 -4.56 -25.05
CA SER A 39 -17.25 -5.04 -25.75
C SER A 39 -17.64 -4.09 -26.89
N ARG A 40 -17.66 -2.77 -26.65
CA ARG A 40 -17.94 -1.76 -27.68
C ARG A 40 -16.93 -1.80 -28.82
N LEU A 41 -15.66 -2.01 -28.53
CA LEU A 41 -14.63 -2.11 -29.57
C LEU A 41 -14.74 -3.38 -30.42
N LYS A 42 -15.12 -4.52 -29.82
CA LYS A 42 -15.36 -5.77 -30.56
C LYS A 42 -16.53 -5.65 -31.54
N GLU A 43 -17.56 -4.89 -31.16
CA GLU A 43 -18.70 -4.60 -32.04
C GLU A 43 -18.30 -3.73 -33.23
N ILE A 44 -17.37 -2.80 -33.03
CA ILE A 44 -16.96 -1.85 -34.07
C ILE A 44 -15.93 -2.47 -35.02
N TRP A 45 -14.84 -3.07 -34.52
CA TRP A 45 -13.71 -3.55 -35.36
C TRP A 45 -13.18 -4.94 -34.96
N PRO A 46 -13.72 -6.05 -35.51
CA PRO A 46 -13.43 -7.40 -35.03
C PRO A 46 -12.03 -7.98 -35.36
N HIS A 47 -11.24 -7.36 -36.26
CA HIS A 47 -10.00 -7.96 -36.78
C HIS A 47 -8.71 -7.11 -36.67
N HIS A 48 -8.69 -6.06 -35.85
CA HIS A 48 -7.52 -5.19 -35.77
C HIS A 48 -6.46 -5.62 -34.73
N ILE A 49 -5.18 -5.51 -35.13
CA ILE A 49 -3.96 -5.65 -34.29
C ILE A 49 -4.05 -4.86 -32.97
N TYR A 50 -4.79 -3.74 -32.96
CA TYR A 50 -5.06 -2.94 -31.78
C TYR A 50 -5.76 -3.71 -30.65
N LEU A 51 -6.66 -4.65 -30.95
CA LEU A 51 -7.30 -5.50 -29.93
C LEU A 51 -6.28 -6.37 -29.18
N LYS A 52 -5.27 -6.89 -29.88
CA LYS A 52 -4.19 -7.71 -29.30
C LYS A 52 -3.29 -6.88 -28.36
N LYS A 53 -3.03 -5.62 -28.74
CA LYS A 53 -2.28 -4.66 -27.90
C LYS A 53 -3.06 -4.27 -26.65
N MET A 54 -4.39 -4.08 -26.75
CA MET A 54 -5.27 -3.82 -25.60
C MET A 54 -5.45 -5.02 -24.66
N GLN A 55 -5.39 -6.25 -25.18
CA GLN A 55 -5.41 -7.45 -24.34
C GLN A 55 -4.18 -7.52 -23.43
N ASN A 56 -2.99 -7.16 -23.93
CA ASN A 56 -1.79 -6.98 -23.10
C ASN A 56 -1.96 -5.88 -22.04
N TRP A 57 -2.75 -4.84 -22.30
CA TRP A 57 -2.96 -3.76 -21.34
C TRP A 57 -3.77 -4.24 -20.14
N LYS A 58 -4.81 -5.05 -20.36
CA LYS A 58 -5.57 -5.69 -19.28
C LYS A 58 -4.65 -6.41 -18.29
N ASP A 59 -3.63 -7.10 -18.78
CA ASP A 59 -2.68 -7.85 -17.95
C ASP A 59 -1.70 -6.91 -17.21
N ILE A 60 -1.24 -5.83 -17.85
CA ILE A 60 -0.36 -4.81 -17.25
C ILE A 60 -1.02 -4.10 -16.05
N TYR A 61 -2.33 -3.84 -16.12
CA TYR A 61 -3.07 -3.25 -15.01
C TYR A 61 -3.27 -4.22 -13.84
N ILE A 62 -3.48 -5.52 -14.11
CA ILE A 62 -3.55 -6.54 -13.06
C ILE A 62 -2.23 -6.61 -12.30
N ILE A 63 -1.10 -6.59 -13.01
CA ILE A 63 0.24 -6.53 -12.41
C ILE A 63 0.37 -5.29 -11.51
N SER A 64 -0.13 -4.15 -11.97
CA SER A 64 -0.11 -2.90 -11.21
C SER A 64 -0.88 -2.99 -9.88
N PHE A 65 -2.07 -3.58 -9.89
CA PHE A 65 -2.85 -3.82 -8.68
C PHE A 65 -2.19 -4.86 -7.75
N ILE A 66 -1.59 -5.92 -8.31
CA ILE A 66 -0.84 -6.90 -7.52
C ILE A 66 0.31 -6.22 -6.78
N LEU A 67 1.05 -5.32 -7.43
CA LEU A 67 2.15 -4.56 -6.81
C LEU A 67 1.65 -3.65 -5.66
N ILE A 68 0.45 -3.07 -5.80
CA ILE A 68 -0.18 -2.31 -4.70
C ILE A 68 -0.47 -3.22 -3.50
N TYR A 69 -1.12 -4.35 -3.72
CA TYR A 69 -1.46 -5.26 -2.63
C TYR A 69 -0.24 -5.86 -1.96
N LEU A 70 0.78 -6.17 -2.75
CA LEU A 70 2.06 -6.60 -2.22
C LEU A 70 2.64 -5.53 -1.29
N SER A 71 2.51 -4.25 -1.64
CA SER A 71 2.96 -3.13 -0.80
C SER A 71 2.17 -3.04 0.51
N PHE A 72 0.84 -3.14 0.47
CA PHE A 72 0.00 -3.21 1.68
C PHE A 72 0.41 -4.37 2.58
N PHE A 73 0.61 -5.54 1.99
CA PHE A 73 0.98 -6.76 2.69
C PHE A 73 2.37 -6.66 3.33
N ILE A 74 3.35 -6.11 2.62
CA ILE A 74 4.70 -5.85 3.14
C ILE A 74 4.66 -4.90 4.34
N ILE A 75 3.86 -3.83 4.28
CA ILE A 75 3.71 -2.90 5.42
C ILE A 75 3.08 -3.61 6.62
N TRP A 76 2.02 -4.38 6.38
CA TRP A 76 1.34 -5.13 7.44
C TRP A 76 2.25 -6.17 8.10
N ILE A 77 2.98 -6.98 7.31
CA ILE A 77 3.97 -7.93 7.82
C ILE A 77 5.06 -7.21 8.62
N THR A 78 5.58 -6.11 8.10
CA THR A 78 6.65 -5.36 8.75
C THR A 78 6.19 -4.84 10.11
N GLN A 79 4.98 -4.27 10.18
CA GLN A 79 4.38 -3.85 11.44
C GLN A 79 4.21 -5.02 12.40
N PHE A 80 3.69 -6.15 11.93
CA PHE A 80 3.49 -7.36 12.72
C PHE A 80 4.81 -7.86 13.33
N ILE A 81 5.87 -7.98 12.52
CA ILE A 81 7.21 -8.42 12.96
C ILE A 81 7.77 -7.47 14.03
N ILE A 82 7.62 -6.16 13.83
CA ILE A 82 8.13 -5.16 14.79
C ILE A 82 7.39 -5.23 16.11
N LEU A 83 6.06 -5.36 16.08
CA LEU A 83 5.27 -5.49 17.31
C LEU A 83 5.64 -6.76 18.08
N LEU A 84 5.85 -7.89 17.40
CA LEU A 84 6.36 -9.11 18.04
C LEU A 84 7.74 -8.91 18.65
N ARG A 85 8.65 -8.25 17.92
CA ARG A 85 10.01 -7.96 18.39
C ARG A 85 10.03 -7.00 19.59
N ASN A 86 9.01 -6.16 19.72
CA ASN A 86 8.74 -5.31 20.87
C ASN A 86 8.00 -6.04 22.02
N LYS A 87 7.97 -7.38 22.01
CA LYS A 87 7.34 -8.24 23.02
C LYS A 87 5.83 -8.08 23.16
N ASN A 88 5.13 -7.65 22.11
CA ASN A 88 3.67 -7.75 22.08
C ASN A 88 3.23 -9.20 21.79
N ASN A 89 2.11 -9.64 22.39
CA ASN A 89 1.53 -10.96 22.09
C ASN A 89 1.10 -11.07 20.62
N LEU A 90 1.13 -12.29 20.07
CA LEU A 90 0.72 -12.59 18.69
C LEU A 90 -0.64 -11.98 18.30
N VAL A 91 -1.67 -12.17 19.14
CA VAL A 91 -3.01 -11.64 18.89
C VAL A 91 -3.00 -10.12 18.83
N LYS A 92 -2.29 -9.46 19.76
CA LYS A 92 -2.19 -7.99 19.79
C LYS A 92 -1.42 -7.46 18.59
N SER A 93 -0.37 -8.15 18.16
CA SER A 93 0.43 -7.78 16.99
C SER A 93 -0.35 -7.94 15.69
N PHE A 94 -1.15 -9.00 15.55
CA PHE A 94 -1.96 -9.27 14.37
C PHE A 94 -3.14 -8.30 14.25
N PHE A 95 -3.82 -8.04 15.37
CA PHE A 95 -4.97 -7.15 15.48
C PHE A 95 -4.61 -5.78 16.09
N ALA A 96 -3.50 -5.21 15.63
CA ALA A 96 -2.88 -4.03 16.22
C ALA A 96 -3.83 -2.83 16.36
N ILE A 97 -4.75 -2.63 15.41
CA ILE A 97 -5.69 -1.50 15.43
C ILE A 97 -6.66 -1.57 16.62
N PHE A 98 -7.08 -2.78 17.04
CA PHE A 98 -8.02 -2.96 18.16
C PHE A 98 -7.32 -2.83 19.51
N TYR A 99 -6.06 -3.26 19.58
CA TYR A 99 -5.26 -3.23 20.82
C TYR A 99 -4.34 -2.01 20.93
N TRP A 100 -4.49 -0.99 20.09
CA TRP A 100 -3.53 0.11 19.92
C TRP A 100 -3.10 0.80 21.23
N LYS A 101 -4.00 0.95 22.21
CA LYS A 101 -3.68 1.54 23.52
C LYS A 101 -2.71 0.69 24.34
N GLN A 102 -2.82 -0.63 24.21
CA GLN A 102 -2.08 -1.64 24.97
C GLN A 102 -0.77 -2.06 24.28
N LEU A 103 -0.50 -1.57 23.07
CA LEU A 103 0.70 -1.94 22.32
C LEU A 103 1.96 -1.25 22.86
N ILE A 104 3.04 -2.02 22.89
CA ILE A 104 4.40 -1.55 23.12
C ILE A 104 5.01 -1.18 21.77
N LEU A 105 4.99 0.12 21.44
CA LEU A 105 5.47 0.62 20.15
C LEU A 105 6.98 0.93 20.15
N ILE A 106 7.54 1.25 21.31
CA ILE A 106 8.97 1.53 21.50
C ILE A 106 9.61 0.31 22.15
N ALA A 107 10.67 -0.23 21.55
CA ALA A 107 11.40 -1.36 22.11
C ALA A 107 12.17 -0.96 23.37
N ASP A 108 12.40 -1.95 24.23
CA ASP A 108 13.14 -1.80 25.50
C ASP A 108 14.58 -1.28 25.32
N THR A 109 15.20 -1.50 24.15
CA THR A 109 16.59 -1.11 23.88
C THR A 109 16.73 -0.24 22.65
N SER A 110 17.67 0.72 22.69
CA SER A 110 17.99 1.61 21.58
C SER A 110 18.46 0.84 20.34
N LYS A 111 19.24 -0.24 20.52
CA LYS A 111 19.66 -1.14 19.43
C LYS A 111 18.46 -1.75 18.71
N LYS A 112 17.45 -2.24 19.45
CA LYS A 112 16.24 -2.80 18.85
C LYS A 112 15.44 -1.74 18.09
N ASN A 113 15.30 -0.54 18.65
CA ASN A 113 14.64 0.58 17.96
C ASN A 113 15.33 0.97 16.66
N LYS A 114 16.68 1.04 16.64
CA LYS A 114 17.45 1.31 15.41
C LYS A 114 17.21 0.26 14.34
N THR A 115 17.20 -1.03 14.70
CA THR A 115 16.91 -2.07 13.70
C THR A 115 15.45 -2.02 13.24
N ASN A 116 14.50 -1.78 14.15
CA ASN A 116 13.09 -1.64 13.77
C ASN A 116 12.93 -0.51 12.74
N PHE A 117 13.62 0.61 12.96
CA PHE A 117 13.68 1.73 12.01
C PHE A 117 14.26 1.31 10.65
N ILE A 118 15.37 0.57 10.62
CA ILE A 118 15.97 0.08 9.36
C ILE A 118 15.00 -0.84 8.60
N ILE A 119 14.36 -1.79 9.29
CA ILE A 119 13.39 -2.72 8.68
C ILE A 119 12.23 -1.94 8.04
N VAL A 120 11.70 -0.99 8.79
CA VAL A 120 10.68 -0.01 8.37
C VAL A 120 11.11 0.75 7.11
N SER A 121 12.32 1.32 7.10
CA SER A 121 12.83 2.08 5.96
C SER A 121 13.00 1.21 4.71
N ILE A 122 13.53 -0.01 4.85
CA ILE A 122 13.68 -0.95 3.75
C ILE A 122 12.31 -1.36 3.20
N SER A 123 11.36 -1.71 4.09
CA SER A 123 9.99 -2.05 3.71
C SER A 123 9.33 -0.94 2.90
N LEU A 124 9.48 0.32 3.35
CA LEU A 124 8.93 1.45 2.61
C LEU A 124 9.63 1.67 1.27
N PHE A 125 10.95 1.51 1.21
CA PHE A 125 11.68 1.65 -0.04
C PHE A 125 11.18 0.65 -1.09
N ILE A 126 10.95 -0.61 -0.69
CA ILE A 126 10.38 -1.63 -1.57
C ILE A 126 8.97 -1.22 -2.02
N CYS A 127 8.11 -0.76 -1.11
CA CYS A 127 6.76 -0.30 -1.45
C CYS A 127 6.79 0.88 -2.44
N LEU A 128 7.69 1.84 -2.23
CA LEU A 128 7.88 2.98 -3.13
C LEU A 128 8.34 2.53 -4.51
N LEU A 129 9.28 1.59 -4.59
CA LEU A 129 9.74 1.02 -5.85
C LEU A 129 8.58 0.33 -6.59
N SER A 130 7.79 -0.48 -5.89
CA SER A 130 6.61 -1.14 -6.45
C SER A 130 5.59 -0.13 -7.01
N ILE A 131 5.38 0.97 -6.31
CA ILE A 131 4.50 2.06 -6.76
C ILE A 131 5.05 2.76 -8.01
N ILE A 132 6.36 3.04 -8.06
CA ILE A 132 7.01 3.68 -9.22
C ILE A 132 6.92 2.79 -10.45
N ILE A 133 7.29 1.51 -10.31
CA ILE A 133 7.17 0.51 -11.39
C ILE A 133 5.73 0.47 -11.91
N SER A 134 4.78 0.47 -10.99
CA SER A 134 3.38 0.43 -11.35
C SER A 134 2.87 1.71 -12.01
N SER A 135 3.38 2.87 -11.61
CA SER A 135 3.07 4.16 -12.24
C SER A 135 3.62 4.22 -13.67
N VAL A 136 4.81 3.67 -13.92
CA VAL A 136 5.38 3.52 -15.26
C VAL A 136 4.49 2.65 -16.15
N PHE A 137 4.04 1.50 -15.63
CA PHE A 137 3.10 0.64 -16.36
C PHE A 137 1.78 1.33 -16.69
N ASN A 138 1.23 2.12 -15.76
CA ASN A 138 -0.01 2.88 -15.98
C ASN A 138 0.16 4.04 -16.97
N LEU A 139 1.30 4.74 -16.95
CA LEU A 139 1.62 5.80 -17.91
C LEU A 139 1.77 5.25 -19.32
N ILE A 140 2.44 4.10 -19.48
CA ILE A 140 2.60 3.44 -20.79
C ILE A 140 1.24 2.96 -21.35
N SER A 141 0.27 2.71 -20.47
CA SER A 141 -1.04 2.18 -20.84
C SER A 141 -2.09 3.24 -21.16
N ASP A 142 -1.77 4.55 -21.13
CA ASP A 142 -2.45 5.70 -21.74
C ASP A 142 -4.00 5.85 -21.68
N PHE A 143 -4.75 4.98 -21.00
CA PHE A 143 -6.22 4.95 -21.14
C PHE A 143 -7.00 5.19 -19.86
N ILE A 144 -6.38 5.08 -18.68
CA ILE A 144 -7.07 5.25 -17.40
C ILE A 144 -6.11 5.90 -16.40
N HIS A 145 -6.28 7.21 -16.14
CA HIS A 145 -5.49 7.98 -15.15
C HIS A 145 -5.94 7.74 -13.69
N LEU A 146 -7.07 7.07 -13.49
CA LEU A 146 -7.67 6.83 -12.17
C LEU A 146 -6.74 6.07 -11.19
N PRO A 147 -6.02 4.99 -11.60
CA PRO A 147 -5.02 4.34 -10.78
C PRO A 147 -3.95 5.33 -10.30
N PHE A 148 -3.45 6.21 -11.18
CA PHE A 148 -2.39 7.19 -10.88
C PHE A 148 -2.76 8.16 -9.76
N ILE A 149 -4.01 8.60 -9.70
CA ILE A 149 -4.50 9.49 -8.62
C ILE A 149 -4.49 8.78 -7.27
N ILE A 150 -4.91 7.52 -7.24
CA ILE A 150 -4.90 6.69 -6.02
C ILE A 150 -3.44 6.43 -5.60
N TYR A 151 -2.53 6.23 -6.55
CA TYR A 151 -1.08 6.13 -6.28
C TYR A 151 -0.54 7.38 -5.61
N SER A 152 -0.85 8.57 -6.11
CA SER A 152 -0.38 9.82 -5.51
C SER A 152 -0.91 10.00 -4.09
N ILE A 153 -2.18 9.70 -3.84
CA ILE A 153 -2.79 9.77 -2.50
C ILE A 153 -2.13 8.74 -1.55
N TYR A 154 -1.85 7.53 -2.03
CA TYR A 154 -1.17 6.49 -1.26
C TYR A 154 0.25 6.90 -0.87
N LEU A 155 0.99 7.49 -1.82
CA LEU A 155 2.36 7.97 -1.65
C LEU A 155 2.40 9.15 -0.66
N ILE A 156 1.49 10.10 -0.81
CA ILE A 156 1.31 11.24 0.11
C ILE A 156 1.00 10.76 1.53
N THR A 157 0.15 9.74 1.67
CA THR A 157 -0.22 9.18 2.97
C THR A 157 0.97 8.53 3.66
N ILE A 158 1.72 7.69 2.93
CA ILE A 158 2.92 7.05 3.46
C ILE A 158 3.93 8.13 3.88
N PHE A 159 4.17 9.15 3.06
CA PHE A 159 5.13 10.20 3.38
C PHE A 159 4.70 11.12 4.53
N LEU A 160 3.45 11.60 4.55
CA LEU A 160 2.97 12.58 5.55
C LEU A 160 2.84 11.99 6.96
N ILE A 161 2.64 10.68 7.09
CA ILE A 161 2.32 10.05 8.39
C ILE A 161 3.49 9.22 8.95
N TYR A 162 4.41 8.75 8.10
CA TYR A 162 5.47 7.84 8.52
C TYR A 162 6.72 8.55 9.07
N ILE A 163 7.02 9.75 8.57
CA ILE A 163 8.14 10.57 9.07
C ILE A 163 8.03 10.79 10.60
N PRO A 164 6.87 11.14 11.18
CA PRO A 164 6.71 11.27 12.64
C PRO A 164 6.84 9.96 13.45
N LEU A 165 6.40 8.82 12.90
CA LEU A 165 6.41 7.53 13.61
C LEU A 165 7.81 6.92 13.71
N CYS A 166 8.64 7.13 12.68
CA CYS A 166 9.99 6.59 12.61
C CYS A 166 11.03 7.45 13.32
N ILE A 167 10.79 8.75 13.43
CA ILE A 167 11.73 9.70 14.04
C ILE A 167 11.66 9.66 15.58
N THR A 168 10.62 9.10 16.19
CA THR A 168 10.57 8.92 17.65
C THR A 168 11.41 7.73 18.11
N THR A 169 12.73 7.86 17.98
CA THR A 169 13.66 7.14 18.84
C THR A 169 13.65 7.83 20.21
N LYS A 170 13.51 7.08 21.30
CA LYS A 170 13.87 7.61 22.62
C LYS A 170 15.33 8.07 22.51
N LYS A 171 15.59 9.37 22.68
CA LYS A 171 16.92 9.85 23.08
C LYS A 171 17.30 9.17 24.39
#